data_AF-A0A3D9S756-F1
#
_entry.id   AF-A0A3D9S756-F1
#
_cell.length_a   1.000
_cell.length_b   1.000
_cell.length_c   1.000
_cell.angle_alpha   90.00
_cell.angle_beta   90.00
_cell.angle_gamma   90.00
#
_symmetry.space_group_name_H-M   'P 1'
#
loop_
_entity.id
_entity.type
_entity.pdbx_description
1 polymer ?
#
loop_
_entity_poly.entity_id
_entity_poly.type
_entity_poly.pdbx_seq_one_letter_code
_entity_poly.pdbx_strand_id
1 'polypeptide(L)'
;MIIIKNINLLLRFLLELFALGSLAYWGWHTGNRTIWRIVLSVGAPLLAAVVWGMFVAPKASIVVPTWLQLLLEIVVMGSAAVALYAAGRVTLSTVFLLIYIVNRILIYVWDQ
;
A
#
# COMPACT_ATOMS: atom_id res chain seq x y z
N MET A 1 -17.01 20.95 -0.36
CA MET A 1 -16.38 19.71 -0.88
C MET A 1 -14.88 19.61 -0.62
N ILE A 2 -14.12 20.71 -0.60
CA ILE A 2 -12.66 20.70 -0.39
C ILE A 2 -12.23 19.92 0.87
N ILE A 3 -12.92 20.12 2.00
CA ILE A 3 -12.60 19.42 3.26
C ILE A 3 -12.67 17.90 3.11
N ILE A 4 -13.73 17.38 2.48
CA ILE A 4 -13.95 15.94 2.29
C ILE A 4 -12.89 15.36 1.35
N LYS A 5 -12.56 16.08 0.27
CA LYS A 5 -11.47 15.72 -0.66
C LYS A 5 -10.12 15.62 0.06
N ASN A 6 -9.81 16.58 0.93
CA ASN A 6 -8.56 16.56 1.71
C ASN A 6 -8.52 15.40 2.71
N ILE A 7 -9.64 15.08 3.35
CA ILE A 7 -9.74 13.91 4.23
C ILE A 7 -9.49 12.61 3.45
N ASN A 8 -10.01 12.49 2.23
CA ASN A 8 -9.77 11.32 1.39
C ASN A 8 -8.30 11.18 0.98
N LEU A 9 -7.61 12.29 0.70
CA LEU A 9 -6.17 12.29 0.43
C LEU A 9 -5.34 11.94 1.68
N LEU A 10 -5.75 12.42 2.86
CA LEU A 10 -5.13 12.03 4.12
C LEU A 10 -5.32 10.53 4.38
N LEU A 11 -6.53 10.02 4.16
CA LEU A 11 -6.82 8.59 4.27
C LEU A 11 -5.94 7.77 3.31
N ARG A 12 -5.77 8.25 2.07
CA ARG A 12 -4.88 7.62 1.09
C ARG A 12 -3.45 7.52 1.61
N PHE A 13 -2.92 8.62 2.14
CA PHE A 13 -1.57 8.63 2.73
C PHE A 13 -1.46 7.67 3.94
N LEU A 14 -2.48 7.61 4.79
CA LEU A 14 -2.50 6.66 5.91
C LEU A 14 -2.55 5.20 5.43
N LEU A 15 -3.28 4.90 4.35
CA LEU A 15 -3.28 3.58 3.72
C LEU A 15 -1.89 3.21 3.18
N GLU A 16 -1.17 4.16 2.59
CA GLU A 16 0.22 3.96 2.14
C GLU A 16 1.15 3.61 3.31
N LEU A 17 1.11 4.38 4.40
CA LEU A 17 1.89 4.07 5.60
C LEU A 17 1.52 2.72 6.20
N PHE A 18 0.23 2.40 6.24
CA PHE A 18 -0.26 1.13 6.76
C PHE A 18 0.17 -0.04 5.87
N ALA A 19 0.20 0.14 4.55
CA ALA A 19 0.68 -0.87 3.61
C ALA A 19 2.16 -1.19 3.86
N LEU A 20 3.00 -0.18 4.03
CA LEU A 20 4.42 -0.35 4.39
C LEU A 20 4.58 -1.05 5.75
N GLY A 21 3.83 -0.63 6.76
CA GLY A 21 3.84 -1.28 8.08
C GLY A 21 3.39 -2.75 8.03
N SER A 22 2.42 -3.06 7.19
CA SER A 22 1.91 -4.42 6.97
C SER A 22 2.96 -5.34 6.36
N LEU A 23 3.68 -4.86 5.33
CA LEU A 23 4.80 -5.57 4.72
C LEU A 23 5.94 -5.80 5.73
N ALA A 24 6.24 -4.79 6.55
CA ALA A 24 7.28 -4.88 7.58
C ALA A 24 6.90 -5.93 8.64
N TYR A 25 5.66 -5.88 9.11
CA TYR A 25 5.11 -6.82 10.09
C TYR A 25 5.15 -8.25 9.58
N TRP A 26 4.72 -8.47 8.35
CA TRP A 26 4.77 -9.79 7.70
C TRP A 26 6.21 -10.29 7.57
N GLY A 27 7.14 -9.45 7.13
CA GLY A 27 8.55 -9.82 6.99
C GLY A 27 9.19 -10.25 8.31
N TRP A 28 8.81 -9.60 9.42
CA TRP A 28 9.28 -9.99 10.75
C TRP A 28 8.72 -11.35 11.20
N HIS A 29 7.44 -11.63 10.92
CA HIS A 29 6.78 -12.86 11.36
C HIS A 29 7.14 -14.08 10.49
N THR A 30 7.52 -13.86 9.23
CA THR A 30 7.79 -14.94 8.26
C THR A 30 9.25 -15.42 8.30
N GLY A 31 10.20 -14.59 8.75
CA GLY A 31 11.61 -14.97 8.76
C GLY A 31 11.95 -16.04 9.80
N ASN A 32 12.53 -17.17 9.36
CA ASN A 32 12.96 -18.27 10.24
C ASN A 32 14.23 -17.95 11.05
N ARG A 33 15.12 -17.08 10.53
CA ARG A 33 16.34 -16.61 11.22
C ARG A 33 16.29 -15.10 11.37
N THR A 34 16.94 -14.55 12.40
CA THR A 34 17.00 -13.10 12.69
C THR A 34 17.40 -12.27 11.47
N ILE A 35 18.39 -12.74 10.70
CA ILE A 35 18.82 -12.08 9.47
C ILE A 35 17.69 -12.00 8.44
N TRP A 36 17.00 -13.11 8.16
CA TRP A 36 15.89 -13.13 7.21
C TRP A 36 14.69 -12.31 7.66
N ARG A 37 14.43 -12.23 8.98
CA ARG A 37 13.42 -11.32 9.54
C ARG A 37 13.74 -9.87 9.23
N ILE A 38 14.98 -9.44 9.47
CA ILE A 38 15.40 -8.05 9.19
C ILE A 38 15.34 -7.78 7.69
N VAL A 39 15.88 -8.68 6.86
CA VAL A 39 15.88 -8.52 5.40
C VAL A 39 14.46 -8.41 4.84
N LEU A 40 13.53 -9.27 5.26
CA LEU A 40 12.14 -9.20 4.77
C LEU A 40 11.39 -8.00 5.33
N SER A 41 11.54 -7.72 6.63
CA SER A 41 10.83 -6.60 7.28
C SER A 41 11.26 -5.22 6.80
N VAL A 42 12.50 -5.07 6.33
CA VAL A 42 13.00 -3.81 5.76
C VAL A 42 12.91 -3.83 4.24
N GLY A 43 13.30 -4.94 3.61
CA GLY A 43 13.38 -5.08 2.16
C GLY A 43 12.01 -5.01 1.47
N ALA A 44 10.98 -5.67 2.01
CA ALA A 44 9.66 -5.65 1.38
C ALA A 44 9.02 -4.24 1.38
N PRO A 45 8.99 -3.49 2.51
CA PRO A 45 8.54 -2.10 2.50
C PRO A 45 9.39 -1.18 1.63
N LEU A 46 10.72 -1.36 1.63
CA LEU A 46 11.60 -0.54 0.78
C LEU A 46 11.29 -0.74 -0.71
N LEU A 47 11.13 -1.99 -1.15
CA LEU A 47 10.78 -2.29 -2.53
C LEU A 47 9.42 -1.67 -2.90
N ALA A 48 8.42 -1.79 -2.02
CA ALA A 48 7.12 -1.18 -2.22
C ALA A 48 7.21 0.36 -2.30
N ALA A 49 7.97 1.00 -1.42
CA ALA A 49 8.18 2.44 -1.40
C ALA A 49 8.90 2.93 -2.66
N VAL A 50 9.89 2.18 -3.16
CA VAL A 50 10.61 2.51 -4.40
C VAL A 50 9.68 2.40 -5.61
N VAL A 51 8.93 1.30 -5.74
CA VAL A 51 7.95 1.12 -6.83
C VAL A 51 6.91 2.23 -6.80
N TRP A 52 6.40 2.55 -5.60
CA TRP A 52 5.43 3.62 -5.42
C TRP A 52 6.00 4.98 -5.83
N GLY A 53 7.17 5.34 -5.31
CA GLY A 53 7.84 6.61 -5.62
C GLY A 53 8.21 6.77 -7.08
N MET A 54 8.57 5.67 -7.77
CA MET A 54 8.95 5.71 -9.19
C MET A 54 7.77 5.84 -10.14
N PHE A 55 6.64 5.18 -9.85
CA PHE A 55 5.57 4.99 -10.84
C PHE A 55 4.18 5.47 -10.39
N VAL A 56 3.89 5.48 -9.08
CA VAL A 56 2.54 5.72 -8.56
C VAL A 56 2.39 7.10 -7.95
N ALA A 57 3.46 7.64 -7.35
CA ALA A 57 3.42 8.92 -6.65
C ALA A 57 2.98 10.09 -7.57
N PRO A 58 2.36 11.15 -7.03
CA PRO A 58 2.00 12.34 -7.80
C PRO A 58 3.20 13.01 -8.49
N LYS A 59 4.39 12.83 -7.92
CA LYS A 59 5.68 13.28 -8.45
C LYS A 59 6.53 12.08 -8.90
N ALA A 60 5.90 11.06 -9.46
CA ALA A 60 6.57 9.87 -9.96
C ALA A 60 7.66 10.25 -10.98
N SER A 61 8.85 9.66 -10.83
CA SER A 61 9.97 9.90 -11.74
C SER A 61 9.72 9.37 -13.14
N ILE A 62 8.88 8.33 -13.26
CA ILE A 62 8.56 7.66 -14.52
C ILE A 62 7.08 7.82 -14.79
N VAL A 63 6.74 8.55 -15.85
CA VAL A 63 5.37 8.73 -16.30
C VAL A 63 4.94 7.46 -17.02
N VAL A 64 3.96 6.76 -16.46
CA VAL A 64 3.35 5.57 -17.03
C VAL A 64 1.89 5.83 -17.39
N PRO A 65 1.30 5.06 -18.32
CA PRO A 65 -0.14 5.15 -18.60
C PRO A 65 -0.97 4.94 -17.33
N THR A 66 -2.11 5.62 -17.23
CA THR A 66 -2.99 5.57 -16.05
C THR A 66 -3.42 4.14 -15.66
N TRP A 67 -3.64 3.27 -16.65
CA TRP A 67 -3.99 1.86 -16.40
C TRP A 67 -2.85 1.09 -15.73
N LEU A 68 -1.60 1.39 -16.07
CA LEU A 68 -0.43 0.73 -15.49
C LEU A 68 -0.14 1.28 -14.08
N GLN A 69 -0.35 2.58 -13.87
CA GLN A 69 -0.29 3.18 -12.53
C GLN A 69 -1.29 2.53 -11.57
N LEU A 70 -2.53 2.34 -12.04
CA LEU A 70 -3.59 1.59 -11.34
C LEU A 70 -3.17 0.17 -11.01
N LEU A 71 -2.58 -0.54 -11.96
CA LEU A 71 -2.14 -1.91 -11.77
C LEU A 71 -1.03 -1.99 -10.71
N LEU A 72 -0.03 -1.11 -10.77
CA LEU A 72 1.05 -1.05 -9.78
C LEU A 72 0.52 -0.68 -8.39
N GLU A 73 -0.40 0.25 -8.30
CA GLU A 73 -1.09 0.61 -7.07
C GLU A 73 -1.81 -0.59 -6.44
N ILE A 74 -2.60 -1.32 -7.24
CA ILE A 74 -3.31 -2.53 -6.79
C ILE A 74 -2.31 -3.61 -6.38
N VAL A 75 -1.19 -3.75 -7.08
CA VAL A 75 -0.14 -4.71 -6.70
C VAL A 75 0.47 -4.35 -5.36
N VAL A 76 0.83 -3.09 -5.13
CA VAL A 76 1.44 -2.66 -3.86
C VAL A 76 0.44 -2.78 -2.71
N MET A 77 -0.78 -2.26 -2.86
CA MET A 77 -1.82 -2.35 -1.82
C MET A 77 -2.26 -3.79 -1.60
N GLY A 78 -2.48 -4.55 -2.67
CA GLY A 78 -2.83 -5.97 -2.62
C GLY A 78 -1.74 -6.80 -1.92
N SER A 79 -0.46 -6.50 -2.17
CA SER A 79 0.65 -7.19 -1.50
C SER A 79 0.65 -6.97 0.02
N ALA A 80 0.30 -5.77 0.48
CA ALA A 80 0.15 -5.49 1.90
C ALA A 80 -1.04 -6.25 2.53
N ALA A 81 -2.16 -6.36 1.81
CA ALA A 81 -3.30 -7.15 2.26
C ALA A 81 -2.97 -8.65 2.35
N VAL A 82 -2.28 -9.18 1.33
CA VAL A 82 -1.80 -10.58 1.30
C VAL A 82 -0.80 -10.81 2.43
N ALA A 83 0.10 -9.85 2.70
CA ALA A 83 1.05 -9.91 3.79
C ALA A 83 0.36 -9.99 5.17
N LEU A 84 -0.67 -9.18 5.41
CA LEU A 84 -1.48 -9.27 6.63
C LEU A 84 -2.19 -10.62 6.75
N TYR A 85 -2.77 -11.11 5.66
CA TYR A 85 -3.45 -12.40 5.63
C TYR A 85 -2.48 -13.54 5.95
N ALA A 86 -1.31 -13.56 5.31
CA ALA A 86 -0.25 -14.53 5.54
C ALA A 86 0.33 -14.45 6.97
N ALA A 87 0.30 -13.27 7.59
CA ALA A 87 0.66 -13.07 8.98
C ALA A 87 -0.47 -13.40 9.98
N GLY A 88 -1.57 -14.01 9.53
CA GLY A 88 -2.71 -14.44 10.34
C GLY A 88 -3.68 -13.32 10.74
N ARG A 89 -3.47 -12.09 10.26
CA ARG A 89 -4.29 -10.90 10.57
C ARG A 89 -5.42 -10.72 9.56
N VAL A 90 -6.29 -11.73 9.42
CA VAL A 90 -7.38 -11.75 8.41
C VAL A 90 -8.29 -10.52 8.53
N THR A 91 -8.74 -10.19 9.74
CA THR A 91 -9.63 -9.03 9.97
C THR A 91 -8.98 -7.71 9.50
N LEU A 92 -7.69 -7.49 9.80
CA LEU A 92 -6.99 -6.28 9.36
C LEU A 92 -6.82 -6.25 7.84
N SER A 93 -6.51 -7.40 7.23
CA SER A 93 -6.39 -7.53 5.76
C SER A 93 -7.70 -7.14 5.07
N THR A 94 -8.84 -7.69 5.53
CA THR A 94 -10.15 -7.40 4.94
C THR A 94 -10.56 -5.95 5.14
N VAL A 95 -10.40 -5.40 6.35
CA VAL A 95 -10.72 -3.99 6.63
C VAL A 95 -9.86 -3.06 5.77
N PHE A 96 -8.56 -3.32 5.68
CA PHE A 96 -7.66 -2.54 4.85
C PHE A 96 -8.06 -2.55 3.36
N LEU A 97 -8.37 -3.72 2.80
CA LEU A 97 -8.83 -3.84 1.41
C LEU A 97 -10.13 -3.07 1.17
N LEU A 98 -11.11 -3.18 2.08
CA LEU A 98 -12.38 -2.46 1.95
C LEU A 98 -12.17 -0.95 1.97
N ILE A 99 -11.37 -0.44 2.92
CA ILE A 99 -11.07 1.00 3.01
C ILE A 99 -10.32 1.47 1.76
N TYR A 100 -9.35 0.68 1.27
CA TYR A 100 -8.62 0.98 0.04
C TYR A 100 -9.55 1.07 -1.18
N ILE A 101 -10.47 0.11 -1.35
CA ILE A 101 -11.43 0.11 -2.47
C ILE A 101 -12.31 1.37 -2.41
N VAL A 102 -12.86 1.69 -1.24
CA VAL A 102 -13.69 2.90 -1.06
C VAL A 102 -12.88 4.16 -1.37
N ASN A 103 -11.68 4.28 -0.81
CA ASN A 103 -10.79 5.42 -1.07
C ASN A 103 -10.48 5.56 -2.57
N ARG A 104 -10.20 4.46 -3.26
CA ARG A 104 -9.88 4.46 -4.70
C ARG A 104 -11.08 4.88 -5.55
N ILE A 105 -12.28 4.40 -5.22
CA ILE A 105 -13.51 4.83 -5.89
C ILE A 105 -13.71 6.33 -5.70
N LEU A 106 -13.51 6.85 -4.48
CA LEU A 106 -13.65 8.28 -4.21
C LEU A 106 -12.63 9.13 -4.97
N ILE A 107 -11.37 8.67 -5.07
CA ILE A 107 -10.34 9.32 -5.88
C ILE A 107 -10.78 9.43 -7.35
N TYR A 108 -11.27 8.32 -7.91
CA TYR A 108 -11.73 8.28 -9.31
C TYR A 108 -12.98 9.14 -9.56
N VAL A 109 -13.97 9.09 -8.67
CA VAL A 109 -15.24 9.84 -8.81
C VAL A 109 -15.03 11.35 -8.63
N TRP A 110 -14.04 11.75 -7.82
CA TRP A 110 -13.77 13.16 -7.52
C TRP A 110 -12.60 13.77 -8.30
N ASP A 111 -12.01 13.05 -9.25
CA ASP A 111 -10.80 13.42 -10.00
C ASP A 111 -9.71 13.98 -9.07
N GLN A 112 -9.33 13.18 -8.07
CA GLN A 112 -8.23 13.49 -7.15
C GLN A 112 -6.93 12.80 -7.56
#